data_AF-V4VI13-F1
#
_entry.id   AF-V4VI13-F1
#
_cell.length_a   1.000
_cell.length_b   1.000
_cell.length_c   1.000
_cell.angle_alpha   90.00
_cell.angle_beta   90.00
_cell.angle_gamma   90.00
#
_symmetry.space_group_name_H-M   'P 1'
#
loop_
_entity.id
_entity.type
_entity.pdbx_description
1 polymer ?
#
loop_
_entity_poly.entity_id
_entity_poly.type
_entity_poly.pdbx_seq_one_letter_code
_entity_poly.pdbx_strand_id
1 'polypeptide(L)'
;MTSSTVMNYDIENDDSFTQPVGRWSVLYYGSGHMLNDITAACWFTYLLLFLTDIGLSPRGAAAVMLSGQIADGFATIFIGELIDRFGHFKIWHGAGSVLVAVSFSSVFGGCMPCRILSTSTLKVETISYCVFAAIFNVGWAATQVAHMSMVNCITLNSTSRVVLTSCRNAFTMVANLSLYAIAFIVFSVSTAKTHADLENQYRWIAYSSIFIGCCFVGIFLSRTEEPRLKMGLRGNSHARISWAYWFKKILYYQVALVYMLTRLVVNVSQAYLAFYVINDLRMGQSAKALVPAIIYICSFIVSILLQVISLKLYSMHT
;
A
#
# COMPACT_ATOMS: atom_id res chain seq x y z
N MET A 1 -2.54 26.29 -43.06
CA MET A 1 -2.31 27.23 -41.93
C MET A 1 -2.59 26.62 -40.55
N THR A 2 -2.66 25.29 -40.40
CA THR A 2 -3.03 24.58 -39.14
C THR A 2 -1.86 23.86 -38.45
N SER A 3 -0.64 23.93 -39.00
CA SER A 3 0.52 23.17 -38.49
C SER A 3 1.28 23.89 -37.36
N SER A 4 1.27 25.23 -37.35
CA SER A 4 2.02 26.04 -36.38
C SER A 4 1.37 26.08 -34.99
N THR A 5 0.04 25.94 -34.89
CA THR A 5 -0.66 25.98 -33.60
C THR A 5 -0.51 24.68 -32.79
N VAL A 6 -0.42 23.53 -33.47
CA VAL A 6 -0.18 22.23 -32.83
C VAL A 6 1.26 22.14 -32.32
N MET A 7 2.22 22.60 -33.13
CA MET A 7 3.64 22.60 -32.77
C MET A 7 3.95 23.51 -31.57
N ASN A 8 3.29 24.67 -31.44
CA ASN A 8 3.48 25.57 -30.30
C ASN A 8 2.88 25.02 -28.99
N TYR A 9 1.73 24.34 -29.05
CA TYR A 9 1.10 23.69 -27.88
C TYR A 9 1.91 22.51 -27.34
N ASP A 10 2.64 21.82 -28.22
CA ASP A 10 3.50 20.68 -27.84
C ASP A 10 4.83 21.13 -27.22
N ILE A 11 5.39 22.26 -27.65
CA ILE A 11 6.61 22.85 -27.06
C ILE A 11 6.34 23.43 -25.66
N GLU A 12 5.23 24.15 -25.46
CA GLU A 12 4.85 24.66 -24.13
C GLU A 12 4.60 23.53 -23.11
N ASN A 13 4.06 22.39 -23.58
CA ASN A 13 3.86 21.22 -22.72
C ASN A 13 5.18 20.54 -22.34
N ASP A 14 6.17 20.46 -23.24
CA ASP A 14 7.44 19.77 -22.95
C ASP A 14 8.28 20.53 -21.91
N ASP A 15 8.25 21.86 -21.94
CA ASP A 15 8.86 22.69 -20.89
C ASP A 15 8.17 22.51 -19.52
N SER A 16 6.84 22.33 -19.49
CA SER A 16 6.10 22.18 -18.23
C SER A 16 6.50 20.94 -17.40
N PHE A 17 6.92 19.84 -18.05
CA PHE A 17 7.33 18.60 -17.36
C PHE A 17 8.74 18.68 -16.76
N THR A 18 9.56 19.63 -17.22
CA THR A 18 10.90 19.89 -16.66
C THR A 18 10.85 20.88 -15.50
N GLN A 19 9.79 21.69 -15.44
CA GLN A 19 9.56 22.63 -14.36
C GLN A 19 9.23 21.93 -13.02
N PRO A 20 9.54 22.58 -11.89
CA PRO A 20 9.24 22.02 -10.58
C PRO A 20 7.74 21.87 -10.35
N VAL A 21 7.33 20.69 -9.89
CA VAL A 21 5.92 20.37 -9.63
C VAL A 21 5.36 21.25 -8.50
N GLY A 22 4.15 21.77 -8.71
CA GLY A 22 3.45 22.60 -7.72
C GLY A 22 3.17 21.86 -6.40
N ARG A 23 3.25 22.59 -5.28
CA ARG A 23 3.07 22.04 -3.91
C ARG A 23 1.78 21.25 -3.72
N TRP A 24 0.67 21.72 -4.29
CA TRP A 24 -0.62 21.05 -4.18
C TRP A 24 -0.66 19.71 -4.91
N SER A 25 -0.05 19.64 -6.10
CA SER A 25 0.07 18.38 -6.85
C SER A 25 0.90 17.34 -6.08
N VAL A 26 1.99 17.78 -5.42
CA VAL A 26 2.78 16.92 -4.54
C VAL A 26 1.94 16.34 -3.40
N LEU A 27 1.14 17.18 -2.73
CA LEU A 27 0.29 16.74 -1.62
C LEU A 27 -0.81 15.78 -2.07
N TYR A 28 -1.49 16.07 -3.18
CA TYR A 28 -2.55 15.20 -3.71
C TYR A 28 -1.98 13.86 -4.16
N TYR A 29 -0.87 13.86 -4.89
CA TYR A 29 -0.19 12.62 -5.28
C TYR A 29 0.23 11.81 -4.04
N GLY A 30 0.86 12.46 -3.05
CA GLY A 30 1.34 11.81 -1.84
C GLY A 30 0.23 11.12 -1.05
N SER A 31 -0.97 11.69 -1.01
CA SER A 31 -2.10 11.12 -0.26
C SER A 31 -2.81 9.95 -0.96
N GLY A 32 -2.60 9.78 -2.26
CA GLY A 32 -3.28 8.76 -3.08
C GLY A 32 -3.03 7.32 -2.66
N HIS A 33 -1.97 7.05 -1.89
CA HIS A 33 -1.64 5.69 -1.42
C HIS A 33 -2.14 5.38 0.01
N MET A 34 -2.82 6.33 0.67
CA MET A 34 -3.24 6.22 2.07
C MET A 34 -4.06 4.96 2.39
N LEU A 35 -5.04 4.61 1.54
CA LEU A 35 -5.88 3.43 1.76
C LEU A 35 -5.06 2.13 1.72
N ASN A 36 -4.14 2.00 0.76
CA ASN A 36 -3.27 0.84 0.67
C ASN A 36 -2.33 0.76 1.87
N ASP A 37 -1.79 1.88 2.34
CA ASP A 37 -0.82 1.89 3.45
C ASP A 37 -1.48 1.59 4.80
N ILE A 38 -2.67 2.15 5.06
CA ILE A 38 -3.41 1.91 6.32
C ILE A 38 -3.91 0.46 6.40
N THR A 39 -4.37 -0.10 5.27
CA THR A 39 -4.83 -1.49 5.20
C THR A 39 -3.66 -2.46 5.24
N ALA A 40 -2.51 -2.14 4.62
CA ALA A 40 -1.29 -2.95 4.73
C ALA A 40 -0.75 -2.99 6.16
N ALA A 41 -0.74 -1.86 6.86
CA ALA A 41 -0.35 -1.81 8.26
C ALA A 41 -1.23 -2.73 9.13
N CYS A 42 -2.54 -2.74 8.88
CA CYS A 42 -3.49 -3.57 9.61
C CYS A 42 -3.36 -5.04 9.22
N TRP A 43 -3.18 -5.32 7.92
CA TRP A 43 -2.93 -6.64 7.39
C TRP A 43 -1.70 -7.29 8.05
N PHE A 44 -0.55 -6.62 8.01
CA PHE A 44 0.67 -7.18 8.57
C PHE A 44 0.60 -7.25 10.09
N THR A 45 0.10 -6.24 10.80
CA THR A 45 0.15 -6.25 12.27
C THR A 45 -0.95 -7.11 12.92
N TYR A 46 -2.15 -7.17 12.34
CA TYR A 46 -3.34 -7.69 13.02
C TYR A 46 -4.01 -8.89 12.36
N LEU A 47 -3.78 -9.17 11.07
CA LEU A 47 -4.50 -10.25 10.38
C LEU A 47 -4.28 -11.61 11.04
N LEU A 48 -3.02 -12.01 11.24
CA LEU A 48 -2.71 -13.33 11.81
C LEU A 48 -3.28 -13.46 13.22
N LEU A 49 -3.15 -12.42 14.04
CA LEU A 49 -3.67 -12.39 15.40
C LEU A 49 -5.20 -12.53 15.40
N PHE A 50 -5.88 -11.73 14.57
CA PHE A 50 -7.34 -11.80 14.42
C PHE A 50 -7.80 -13.19 13.99
N LEU A 51 -7.19 -13.78 12.96
CA LEU A 51 -7.58 -15.10 12.45
C LEU A 51 -7.37 -16.20 13.50
N THR A 52 -6.30 -16.13 14.29
CA THR A 52 -6.08 -17.10 15.38
C THR A 52 -7.06 -16.88 16.53
N ASP A 53 -7.39 -15.63 16.88
CA ASP A 53 -8.29 -15.30 17.99
C ASP A 53 -9.75 -15.68 17.70
N ILE A 54 -10.17 -15.67 16.43
CA ILE A 54 -11.50 -16.17 16.01
C ILE A 54 -11.56 -17.70 15.88
N GLY A 55 -10.43 -18.39 16.05
CA GLY A 55 -10.39 -19.87 16.13
C GLY A 55 -9.85 -20.60 14.90
N LEU A 56 -9.31 -19.90 13.88
CA LEU A 56 -8.58 -20.60 12.82
C LEU A 56 -7.29 -21.21 13.38
N SER A 57 -6.96 -22.42 12.92
CA SER A 57 -5.66 -23.01 13.23
C SER A 57 -4.52 -22.09 12.72
N PRO A 58 -3.34 -22.06 13.38
CA PRO A 58 -2.21 -21.27 12.93
C PRO A 58 -1.81 -21.57 11.47
N ARG A 59 -1.95 -22.83 11.04
CA ARG A 59 -1.75 -23.24 9.64
C ARG A 59 -2.77 -22.62 8.69
N GLY A 60 -4.03 -22.53 9.11
CA GLY A 60 -5.10 -21.86 8.35
C GLY A 60 -4.85 -20.36 8.22
N ALA A 61 -4.53 -19.68 9.32
CA ALA A 61 -4.20 -18.25 9.30
C ALA A 61 -2.98 -17.95 8.39
N ALA A 62 -1.93 -18.78 8.48
CA ALA A 62 -0.77 -18.69 7.59
C ALA A 62 -1.13 -18.92 6.12
N ALA A 63 -2.01 -19.88 5.81
CA ALA A 63 -2.49 -20.13 4.46
C ALA A 63 -3.26 -18.93 3.88
N VAL A 64 -4.09 -18.26 4.69
CA VAL A 64 -4.79 -17.03 4.30
C VAL A 64 -3.79 -15.94 3.94
N MET A 65 -2.81 -15.66 4.82
CA MET A 65 -1.80 -14.64 4.54
C MET A 65 -0.98 -14.99 3.28
N LEU A 66 -0.56 -16.24 3.14
CA LEU A 66 0.20 -16.73 1.99
C LEU A 66 -0.58 -16.61 0.67
N SER A 67 -1.88 -16.92 0.67
CA SER A 67 -2.73 -16.78 -0.52
C SER A 67 -2.74 -15.35 -1.06
N GLY A 68 -2.75 -14.37 -0.15
CA GLY A 68 -2.64 -12.96 -0.47
C GLY A 68 -1.30 -12.61 -1.12
N GLN A 69 -0.19 -13.06 -0.54
CA GLN A 69 1.16 -12.78 -1.08
C GLN A 69 1.37 -13.39 -2.48
N ILE A 70 0.85 -14.59 -2.72
CA ILE A 70 0.90 -15.23 -4.03
C ILE A 70 0.07 -14.42 -5.04
N ALA A 71 -1.14 -14.03 -4.66
CA ALA A 71 -2.01 -13.22 -5.51
C ALA A 71 -1.37 -11.86 -5.86
N ASP A 72 -0.74 -11.18 -4.89
CA ASP A 72 -0.01 -9.92 -5.11
C ASP A 72 1.11 -10.08 -6.15
N GLY A 73 1.92 -11.14 -6.01
CA GLY A 73 3.04 -11.41 -6.92
C GLY A 73 2.60 -11.59 -8.38
N PHE A 74 1.50 -12.32 -8.61
CA PHE A 74 0.93 -12.45 -9.95
C PHE A 74 0.25 -11.16 -10.42
N ALA A 75 -0.59 -10.56 -9.57
CA ALA A 75 -1.37 -9.38 -9.92
C ALA A 75 -0.47 -8.20 -10.31
N THR A 76 0.65 -8.00 -9.61
CA THR A 76 1.61 -6.92 -9.91
C THR A 76 2.13 -7.02 -11.35
N ILE A 77 2.43 -8.23 -11.84
CA ILE A 77 2.91 -8.45 -13.22
C ILE A 77 1.79 -8.20 -14.22
N PHE A 78 0.62 -8.83 -14.01
CA PHE A 78 -0.51 -8.71 -14.93
C PHE A 78 -1.05 -7.29 -15.02
N ILE A 79 -1.24 -6.63 -13.88
CA ILE A 79 -1.74 -5.25 -13.84
C ILE A 79 -0.72 -4.28 -14.44
N GLY A 80 0.58 -4.48 -14.21
CA GLY A 80 1.61 -3.69 -14.88
C GLY A 80 1.53 -3.78 -16.41
N GLU A 81 1.41 -5.00 -16.95
CA GLU A 81 1.23 -5.21 -18.40
C GLU A 81 -0.06 -4.56 -18.93
N LEU A 82 -1.16 -4.67 -18.18
CA LEU A 82 -2.45 -4.11 -18.58
C LEU A 82 -2.43 -2.58 -18.54
N ILE A 83 -1.81 -1.97 -17.54
CA ILE A 83 -1.62 -0.51 -17.46
C ILE A 83 -0.75 -0.02 -18.63
N ASP A 84 0.34 -0.72 -18.95
CA ASP A 84 1.21 -0.35 -20.07
C ASP A 84 0.45 -0.41 -21.42
N ARG A 85 -0.50 -1.33 -21.59
CA ARG A 85 -1.30 -1.47 -22.83
C ARG A 85 -2.48 -0.51 -22.91
N PHE A 86 -3.22 -0.37 -21.82
CA PHE A 86 -4.50 0.35 -21.81
C PHE A 86 -4.39 1.77 -21.24
N GLY A 87 -3.29 2.11 -20.58
CA GLY A 87 -3.12 3.38 -19.87
C GLY A 87 -4.13 3.57 -18.74
N HIS A 88 -4.52 4.82 -18.50
CA HIS A 88 -5.55 5.24 -17.53
C HIS A 88 -5.27 4.88 -16.08
N PHE A 89 -4.13 5.35 -15.56
CA PHE A 89 -3.67 5.09 -14.19
C PHE A 89 -4.73 5.36 -13.11
N LYS A 90 -5.54 6.42 -13.25
CA LYS A 90 -6.58 6.76 -12.26
C LYS A 90 -7.72 5.74 -12.22
N ILE A 91 -8.09 5.16 -13.35
CA ILE A 91 -9.15 4.13 -13.42
C ILE A 91 -8.66 2.87 -12.72
N TRP A 92 -7.43 2.41 -13.02
CA TRP A 92 -6.84 1.25 -12.36
C TRP A 92 -6.66 1.48 -10.85
N HIS A 93 -6.22 2.67 -10.45
CA HIS A 93 -6.08 3.05 -9.04
C HIS A 93 -7.44 3.08 -8.32
N GLY A 94 -8.45 3.70 -8.92
CA GLY A 94 -9.79 3.77 -8.35
C GLY A 94 -10.45 2.39 -8.25
N ALA A 95 -10.36 1.57 -9.30
CA ALA A 95 -10.88 0.21 -9.30
C ALA A 95 -10.18 -0.67 -8.26
N GLY A 96 -8.84 -0.59 -8.17
CA GLY A 96 -8.06 -1.28 -7.13
C GLY A 96 -8.46 -0.84 -5.72
N SER A 97 -8.67 0.46 -5.51
CA SER A 97 -9.08 1.03 -4.22
C SER A 97 -10.47 0.56 -3.79
N VAL A 98 -11.43 0.49 -4.73
CA VAL A 98 -12.77 -0.07 -4.45
C VAL A 98 -12.67 -1.55 -4.10
N LEU A 99 -11.86 -2.30 -4.85
CA LEU A 99 -11.65 -3.72 -4.60
C LEU A 99 -11.07 -3.94 -3.20
N VAL A 100 -10.05 -3.17 -2.82
CA VAL A 100 -9.45 -3.16 -1.48
C VAL A 100 -10.50 -2.88 -0.41
N ALA A 101 -11.29 -1.81 -0.56
CA ALA A 101 -12.28 -1.43 0.45
C ALA A 101 -13.32 -2.54 0.70
N VAL A 102 -13.84 -3.16 -0.37
CA VAL A 102 -14.85 -4.22 -0.30
C VAL A 102 -14.26 -5.52 0.26
N SER A 103 -13.11 -5.96 -0.25
CA SER A 103 -12.50 -7.21 0.19
C SER A 103 -11.98 -7.11 1.62
N PHE A 104 -11.37 -5.99 2.00
CA PHE A 104 -10.85 -5.79 3.36
C PHE A 104 -11.99 -5.72 4.39
N SER A 105 -13.12 -5.09 4.02
CA SER A 105 -14.34 -5.13 4.83
C SER A 105 -14.85 -6.56 5.04
N SER A 106 -14.65 -7.44 4.05
CA SER A 106 -15.08 -8.84 4.10
C SER A 106 -14.09 -9.71 4.90
N VAL A 107 -12.79 -9.42 4.86
CA VAL A 107 -11.78 -10.14 5.68
C VAL A 107 -12.01 -9.95 7.17
N PHE A 108 -12.40 -8.75 7.60
CA PHE A 108 -12.68 -8.48 9.03
C PHE A 108 -14.17 -8.57 9.38
N GLY A 109 -15.08 -8.54 8.40
CA GLY A 109 -16.54 -8.56 8.59
C GLY A 109 -17.17 -9.93 8.80
N GLY A 110 -16.36 -10.97 9.02
CA GLY A 110 -16.80 -12.37 9.18
C GLY A 110 -16.99 -13.12 7.85
N CYS A 111 -17.22 -14.43 7.94
CA CYS A 111 -17.39 -15.28 6.75
C CYS A 111 -18.77 -15.05 6.08
N MET A 112 -18.84 -14.10 5.14
CA MET A 112 -20.04 -13.83 4.34
C MET A 112 -20.56 -15.10 3.60
N PRO A 113 -19.70 -15.89 2.93
CA PRO A 113 -20.12 -17.13 2.28
C PRO A 113 -20.67 -18.17 3.25
N CYS A 114 -20.16 -18.24 4.49
CA CYS A 114 -20.67 -19.15 5.51
C CYS A 114 -22.09 -18.80 5.94
N ARG A 115 -22.43 -17.50 5.96
CA ARG A 115 -23.82 -17.03 6.21
C ARG A 115 -24.77 -17.40 5.07
N ILE A 116 -24.31 -17.33 3.83
CA ILE A 116 -25.12 -17.63 2.64
C ILE A 116 -25.33 -19.15 2.48
N LEU A 117 -24.27 -19.94 2.72
CA LEU A 117 -24.26 -21.39 2.49
C LEU A 117 -24.72 -22.21 3.72
N SER A 118 -25.02 -21.56 4.84
CA SER A 118 -25.38 -22.17 6.14
C SER A 118 -24.50 -23.36 6.56
N THR A 119 -23.23 -23.35 6.12
CA THR A 119 -22.26 -24.42 6.35
C THR A 119 -21.02 -23.83 7.01
N SER A 120 -20.82 -24.12 8.30
CA SER A 120 -19.73 -23.57 9.11
C SER A 120 -18.67 -24.63 9.42
N THR A 121 -18.00 -25.15 8.38
CA THR A 121 -16.80 -25.97 8.59
C THR A 121 -15.57 -25.08 8.54
N LEU A 122 -14.62 -25.27 9.45
CA LEU A 122 -13.36 -24.52 9.52
C LEU A 122 -12.60 -24.48 8.17
N LYS A 123 -12.72 -25.54 7.35
CA LYS A 123 -12.16 -25.60 5.99
C LYS A 123 -12.82 -24.60 5.03
N VAL A 124 -14.15 -24.53 5.03
CA VAL A 124 -14.92 -23.60 4.18
C VAL A 124 -14.64 -22.16 4.58
N GLU A 125 -14.56 -21.90 5.88
CA GLU A 125 -14.19 -20.61 6.43
C GLU A 125 -12.77 -20.19 6.02
N THR A 126 -11.78 -21.09 6.17
CA THR A 126 -10.40 -20.83 5.73
C THR A 126 -10.33 -20.54 4.23
N ILE A 127 -11.04 -21.32 3.40
CA ILE A 127 -11.10 -21.09 1.94
C ILE A 127 -11.71 -19.71 1.63
N SER A 128 -12.80 -19.35 2.31
CA SER A 128 -13.44 -18.04 2.16
C SER A 128 -12.45 -16.91 2.48
N TYR A 129 -11.74 -17.01 3.61
CA TYR A 129 -10.71 -16.02 3.96
C TYR A 129 -9.57 -15.97 2.94
N CYS A 130 -9.10 -17.11 2.42
CA CYS A 130 -8.10 -17.14 1.35
C CYS A 130 -8.57 -16.44 0.07
N VAL A 131 -9.84 -16.61 -0.32
CA VAL A 131 -10.39 -15.94 -1.52
C VAL A 131 -10.42 -14.43 -1.32
N PHE A 132 -10.96 -13.93 -0.20
CA PHE A 132 -10.97 -12.49 0.06
C PHE A 132 -9.57 -11.90 0.25
N ALA A 133 -8.66 -12.65 0.87
CA ALA A 133 -7.24 -12.30 0.97
C ALA A 133 -6.59 -12.14 -0.40
N ALA A 134 -6.83 -13.07 -1.32
CA ALA A 134 -6.33 -12.99 -2.69
C ALA A 134 -6.91 -11.78 -3.43
N ILE A 135 -8.23 -11.56 -3.36
CA ILE A 135 -8.90 -10.41 -3.99
C ILE A 135 -8.38 -9.09 -3.43
N PHE A 136 -8.19 -8.99 -2.12
CA PHE A 136 -7.61 -7.82 -1.47
C PHE A 136 -6.22 -7.51 -2.02
N ASN A 137 -5.35 -8.50 -2.14
CA ASN A 137 -4.00 -8.30 -2.66
C ASN A 137 -3.99 -7.96 -4.16
N VAL A 138 -4.93 -8.49 -4.95
CA VAL A 138 -5.13 -8.06 -6.35
C VAL A 138 -5.48 -6.56 -6.41
N GLY A 139 -6.42 -6.11 -5.57
CA GLY A 139 -6.79 -4.70 -5.48
C GLY A 139 -5.63 -3.82 -5.01
N TRP A 140 -4.88 -4.30 -4.02
CA TRP A 140 -3.70 -3.62 -3.49
C TRP A 140 -2.64 -3.45 -4.57
N ALA A 141 -2.32 -4.52 -5.31
CA ALA A 141 -1.38 -4.49 -6.43
C ALA A 141 -1.81 -3.51 -7.52
N ALA A 142 -3.10 -3.49 -7.88
CA ALA A 142 -3.61 -2.58 -8.89
C ALA A 142 -3.44 -1.11 -8.50
N THR A 143 -3.77 -0.77 -7.26
CA THR A 143 -3.57 0.58 -6.70
C THR A 143 -2.08 0.95 -6.64
N GLN A 144 -1.24 0.05 -6.15
CA GLN A 144 0.20 0.25 -5.96
C GLN A 144 0.92 0.48 -7.31
N VAL A 145 0.70 -0.41 -8.28
CA VAL A 145 1.36 -0.31 -9.58
C VAL A 145 0.90 0.93 -10.33
N ALA A 146 -0.41 1.22 -10.33
CA ALA A 146 -0.95 2.42 -10.95
C ALA A 146 -0.43 3.72 -10.32
N HIS A 147 -0.33 3.78 -8.99
CA HIS A 147 0.18 4.95 -8.27
C HIS A 147 1.68 5.17 -8.54
N MET A 148 2.50 4.13 -8.36
CA MET A 148 3.96 4.25 -8.48
C MET A 148 4.44 4.52 -9.91
N SER A 149 3.74 3.99 -10.92
CA SER A 149 4.05 4.28 -12.32
C SER A 149 3.72 5.72 -12.72
N MET A 150 2.69 6.32 -12.09
CA MET A 150 2.22 7.68 -12.35
C MET A 150 3.30 8.76 -12.13
N VAL A 151 4.22 8.58 -11.17
CA VAL A 151 5.30 9.55 -10.86
C VAL A 151 6.11 9.92 -12.09
N ASN A 152 6.46 8.92 -12.90
CA ASN A 152 7.29 9.12 -14.08
C ASN A 152 6.53 9.83 -15.22
N CYS A 153 5.20 9.86 -15.15
CA CYS A 153 4.35 10.58 -16.09
C CYS A 153 3.97 11.98 -15.61
N ILE A 154 4.09 12.27 -14.30
CA ILE A 154 3.82 13.60 -13.72
C ILE A 154 5.00 14.55 -13.96
N THR A 155 6.25 14.08 -13.87
CA THR A 155 7.42 14.94 -14.02
C THR A 155 8.64 14.16 -14.52
N LEU A 156 9.40 14.80 -15.42
CA LEU A 156 10.67 14.28 -15.92
C LEU A 156 11.85 14.69 -15.00
N ASN A 157 11.65 15.74 -14.19
CA ASN A 157 12.63 16.27 -13.27
C ASN A 157 12.89 15.29 -12.11
N SER A 158 14.15 14.84 -11.96
CA SER A 158 14.55 13.90 -10.91
C SER A 158 14.30 14.44 -9.50
N THR A 159 14.55 15.73 -9.27
CA THR A 159 14.32 16.39 -7.97
C THR A 159 12.84 16.37 -7.62
N SER A 160 11.95 16.66 -8.57
CA SER A 160 10.50 16.62 -8.34
C SER A 160 9.99 15.21 -8.08
N ARG A 161 10.55 14.18 -8.74
CA ARG A 161 10.24 12.76 -8.43
C ARG A 161 10.64 12.37 -7.01
N VAL A 162 11.80 12.85 -6.54
CA VAL A 162 12.25 12.63 -5.15
C VAL A 162 11.28 13.29 -4.18
N VAL A 163 10.83 14.52 -4.44
CA VAL A 163 9.86 15.23 -3.60
C VAL A 163 8.50 14.51 -3.55
N LEU A 164 7.97 14.07 -4.69
CA LEU A 164 6.73 13.27 -4.77
C LEU A 164 6.83 11.97 -3.96
N THR A 165 7.96 11.25 -4.12
CA THR A 165 8.21 9.98 -3.41
C THR A 165 8.38 10.20 -1.90
N SER A 166 9.08 11.27 -1.52
CA SER A 166 9.26 11.65 -0.11
C SER A 166 7.92 12.00 0.55
N CYS A 167 7.07 12.78 -0.13
CA CYS A 167 5.73 13.11 0.36
C CYS A 167 4.86 11.86 0.53
N ARG A 168 4.90 10.93 -0.44
CA ARG A 168 4.22 9.63 -0.33
C ARG A 168 4.69 8.86 0.92
N ASN A 169 6.00 8.78 1.14
CA ASN A 169 6.55 8.10 2.33
C ASN A 169 6.12 8.78 3.64
N ALA A 170 5.98 10.10 3.67
CA ALA A 170 5.42 10.82 4.82
C ALA A 170 3.94 10.45 5.06
N PHE A 171 3.13 10.35 4.00
CA PHE A 171 1.76 9.86 4.12
C PHE A 171 1.68 8.39 4.56
N THR A 172 2.62 7.52 4.15
CA THR A 172 2.73 6.16 4.66
C THR A 172 2.95 6.15 6.18
N MET A 173 3.78 7.05 6.70
CA MET A 173 3.96 7.20 8.15
C MET A 173 2.67 7.63 8.85
N VAL A 174 1.98 8.62 8.29
CA VAL A 174 0.67 9.08 8.80
C VAL A 174 -0.35 7.94 8.79
N ALA A 175 -0.38 7.12 7.73
CA ALA A 175 -1.27 5.97 7.61
C ALA A 175 -1.05 4.95 8.73
N ASN A 176 0.21 4.54 8.96
CA ASN A 176 0.56 3.58 10.00
C ASN A 176 0.21 4.10 11.40
N LEU A 177 0.54 5.36 11.71
CA LEU A 177 0.23 5.96 13.01
C LEU A 177 -1.29 6.13 13.20
N SER A 178 -2.02 6.49 12.14
CA SER A 178 -3.48 6.61 12.18
C SER A 178 -4.12 5.26 12.51
N LEU A 179 -3.66 4.16 11.91
CA LEU A 179 -4.14 2.82 12.26
C LEU A 179 -3.92 2.53 13.74
N TYR A 180 -2.70 2.72 14.26
CA TYR A 180 -2.41 2.40 15.65
C TYR A 180 -3.18 3.29 16.63
N ALA A 181 -3.43 4.56 16.28
CA ALA A 181 -4.30 5.44 17.05
C ALA A 181 -5.74 4.92 17.08
N ILE A 182 -6.30 4.52 15.93
CA ILE A 182 -7.65 3.92 15.83
C ILE A 182 -7.71 2.64 16.66
N ALA A 183 -6.74 1.75 16.50
CA ALA A 183 -6.67 0.49 17.25
C ALA A 183 -6.58 0.73 18.76
N PHE A 184 -5.78 1.70 19.20
CA PHE A 184 -5.68 2.08 20.60
C PHE A 184 -7.02 2.59 21.17
N ILE A 185 -7.71 3.47 20.44
CA ILE A 185 -9.03 3.96 20.83
C ILE A 185 -10.04 2.80 20.92
N VAL A 186 -10.09 1.91 19.93
CA VAL A 186 -11.02 0.77 19.95
C VAL A 186 -10.71 -0.20 21.10
N PHE A 187 -9.44 -0.53 21.34
CA PHE A 187 -9.04 -1.44 22.43
C PHE A 187 -9.17 -0.82 23.83
N SER A 188 -9.19 0.51 23.95
CA SER A 188 -9.40 1.20 25.24
C SER A 188 -10.87 1.38 25.57
N VAL A 189 -11.72 1.62 24.56
CA VAL A 189 -13.15 1.83 24.75
C VAL A 189 -13.91 0.52 24.91
N SER A 190 -13.51 -0.53 24.17
CA SER A 190 -14.16 -1.84 24.21
C SER A 190 -13.28 -2.84 24.94
N THR A 191 -13.79 -3.47 26.00
CA THR A 191 -13.14 -4.64 26.61
C THR A 191 -13.77 -5.91 26.06
N ALA A 192 -13.06 -6.62 25.19
CA ALA A 192 -13.56 -7.88 24.63
C ALA A 192 -13.59 -8.97 25.71
N LYS A 193 -14.79 -9.47 26.02
CA LYS A 193 -15.01 -10.60 26.93
C LYS A 193 -15.48 -11.84 26.18
N THR A 194 -16.09 -11.66 25.01
CA THR A 194 -16.57 -12.74 24.14
C THR A 194 -15.92 -12.67 22.74
N HIS A 195 -15.99 -13.78 21.99
CA HIS A 195 -15.51 -13.82 20.60
C HIS A 195 -16.21 -12.80 19.71
N ALA A 196 -17.51 -12.55 19.93
CA ALA A 196 -18.27 -11.55 19.18
C ALA A 196 -17.78 -10.11 19.46
N ASP A 197 -17.38 -9.81 20.69
CA ASP A 197 -16.81 -8.50 21.04
C ASP A 197 -15.46 -8.28 20.35
N LEU A 198 -14.63 -9.33 20.28
CA LEU A 198 -13.34 -9.29 19.60
C LEU A 198 -13.52 -9.05 18.10
N GLU A 199 -14.41 -9.80 17.44
CA GLU A 199 -14.74 -9.58 16.03
C GLU A 199 -15.22 -8.14 15.80
N ASN A 200 -16.10 -7.64 16.67
CA ASN A 200 -16.61 -6.27 16.58
C ASN A 200 -15.50 -5.22 16.75
N GLN A 201 -14.53 -5.43 17.65
CA GLN A 201 -13.36 -4.54 17.78
C GLN A 201 -12.58 -4.45 16.46
N TYR A 202 -12.18 -5.58 15.89
CA TYR A 202 -11.40 -5.59 14.64
C TYR A 202 -12.20 -5.04 13.46
N ARG A 203 -13.53 -5.23 13.45
CA ARG A 203 -14.43 -4.61 12.46
C ARG A 203 -14.44 -3.09 12.56
N TRP A 204 -14.54 -2.53 13.76
CA TRP A 204 -14.46 -1.08 13.95
C TRP A 204 -13.12 -0.50 13.53
N ILE A 205 -12.02 -1.21 13.81
CA ILE A 205 -10.68 -0.82 13.33
C ILE A 205 -10.67 -0.80 11.80
N ALA A 206 -11.08 -1.91 11.16
CA ALA A 206 -11.06 -2.03 9.71
C ALA A 206 -11.95 -0.99 9.01
N TYR A 207 -13.21 -0.83 9.44
CA TYR A 207 -14.16 0.10 8.81
C TYR A 207 -13.74 1.56 8.98
N SER A 208 -13.24 1.94 10.17
CA SER A 208 -12.73 3.30 10.39
C SER A 208 -11.50 3.58 9.53
N SER A 209 -10.57 2.62 9.41
CA SER A 209 -9.39 2.75 8.55
C SER A 209 -9.75 2.83 7.06
N ILE A 210 -10.71 2.02 6.60
CA ILE A 210 -11.20 2.08 5.21
C ILE A 210 -11.84 3.43 4.94
N PHE A 211 -12.72 3.92 5.84
CA PHE A 211 -13.37 5.22 5.66
C PHE A 211 -12.37 6.35 5.50
N ILE A 212 -11.37 6.43 6.39
CA ILE A 212 -10.30 7.43 6.31
C ILE A 212 -9.52 7.28 5.01
N GLY A 213 -9.10 6.06 4.66
CA GLY A 213 -8.37 5.78 3.42
C GLY A 213 -9.15 6.18 2.16
N CYS A 214 -10.44 5.85 2.09
CA CYS A 214 -11.33 6.20 0.98
C CYS A 214 -11.50 7.71 0.83
N CYS A 215 -11.58 8.47 1.93
CA CYS A 215 -11.61 9.94 1.86
C CYS A 215 -10.36 10.50 1.16
N PHE A 216 -9.16 10.01 1.51
CA PHE A 216 -7.92 10.43 0.85
C PHE A 216 -7.83 9.99 -0.61
N VAL A 217 -8.27 8.77 -0.93
CA VAL A 217 -8.37 8.30 -2.32
C VAL A 217 -9.32 9.18 -3.13
N GLY A 218 -10.47 9.57 -2.56
CA GLY A 218 -11.43 10.48 -3.21
C GLY A 218 -10.82 11.85 -3.52
N ILE A 219 -10.02 12.40 -2.59
CA ILE A 219 -9.26 13.64 -2.80
C ILE A 219 -8.26 13.46 -3.95
N PHE A 220 -7.48 12.38 -3.93
CA PHE A 220 -6.49 12.07 -4.97
C PHE A 220 -7.14 11.94 -6.36
N LEU A 221 -8.23 11.16 -6.46
CA LEU A 221 -8.93 10.95 -7.73
C LEU A 221 -9.60 12.23 -8.25
N SER A 222 -10.06 13.12 -7.37
CA SER A 222 -10.72 14.37 -7.78
C SER A 222 -9.72 15.47 -8.15
N ARG A 223 -8.59 15.56 -7.44
CA ARG A 223 -7.65 16.69 -7.54
C ARG A 223 -6.43 16.44 -8.41
N THR A 224 -6.07 15.17 -8.63
CA THR A 224 -4.93 14.83 -9.50
C THR A 224 -5.40 14.80 -10.95
N GLU A 225 -4.77 15.59 -11.81
CA GLU A 225 -5.00 15.52 -13.25
C GLU A 225 -4.52 14.17 -13.80
N GLU A 226 -5.22 13.62 -14.80
CA GLU A 226 -4.83 12.34 -15.37
C GLU A 226 -3.57 12.50 -16.22
N PRO A 227 -2.43 11.91 -15.80
CA PRO A 227 -1.24 11.94 -16.62
C PRO A 227 -1.46 11.00 -17.80
N ARG A 228 -1.52 11.57 -19.00
CA ARG A 228 -1.65 10.78 -20.23
C ARG A 228 -0.42 9.91 -20.39
N LEU A 229 -0.61 8.60 -20.59
CA LEU A 229 0.44 7.70 -21.03
C LEU A 229 0.90 8.18 -22.42
N LYS A 230 1.89 9.08 -22.49
CA LYS A 230 2.41 9.58 -23.76
C LYS A 230 3.25 8.49 -24.42
N MET A 231 2.58 7.53 -25.06
CA MET A 231 3.18 6.53 -25.94
C MET A 231 3.64 7.13 -27.29
N GLY A 232 3.73 8.46 -27.47
CA GLY A 232 4.08 9.00 -28.79
C GLY A 232 4.18 10.52 -28.93
N LEU A 233 5.15 11.17 -28.26
CA LEU A 233 5.56 12.55 -28.64
C LEU A 233 7.07 12.76 -28.81
N ARG A 234 7.91 11.77 -28.52
CA ARG A 234 9.21 11.63 -29.18
C ARG A 234 9.00 10.63 -30.31
N GLY A 235 9.20 11.06 -31.57
CA GLY A 235 9.21 10.21 -32.77
C GLY A 235 10.30 9.13 -32.78
N ASN A 236 10.79 8.72 -31.61
CA ASN A 236 11.56 7.52 -31.43
C ASN A 236 10.67 6.57 -30.63
N SER A 237 10.15 5.55 -31.31
CA SER A 237 9.68 4.34 -30.67
C SER A 237 10.81 3.87 -29.75
N HIS A 238 10.78 4.27 -28.47
CA HIS A 238 11.62 3.66 -27.46
C HIS A 238 11.09 2.24 -27.40
N ALA A 239 11.70 1.38 -28.21
CA ALA A 239 11.35 -0.02 -28.34
C ALA A 239 11.18 -0.55 -26.93
N ARG A 240 9.95 -0.94 -26.60
CA ARG A 240 9.59 -1.46 -25.29
C ARG A 240 10.68 -2.43 -24.89
N ILE A 241 11.42 -2.11 -23.83
CA ILE A 241 12.58 -2.91 -23.42
C ILE A 241 12.04 -4.32 -23.18
N SER A 242 12.51 -5.26 -24.00
CA SER A 242 12.06 -6.65 -23.89
C SER A 242 12.38 -7.15 -22.49
N TRP A 243 11.44 -7.87 -21.86
CA TRP A 243 11.63 -8.48 -20.55
C TRP A 243 12.93 -9.27 -20.45
N ALA A 244 13.33 -9.92 -21.55
CA ALA A 244 14.57 -10.69 -21.66
C ALA A 244 15.85 -9.85 -21.39
N TYR A 245 15.79 -8.52 -21.57
CA TYR A 245 16.91 -7.63 -21.24
C TYR A 245 17.17 -7.58 -19.74
N TRP A 246 16.11 -7.45 -18.93
CA TRP A 246 16.24 -7.33 -17.48
C TRP A 246 16.78 -8.62 -16.85
N PHE A 247 16.37 -9.78 -17.36
CA PHE A 247 16.87 -11.08 -16.92
C PHE A 247 18.37 -11.30 -17.19
N LYS A 248 19.00 -10.50 -18.06
CA LYS A 248 20.45 -10.56 -18.33
C LYS A 248 21.28 -9.66 -17.41
N LYS A 249 20.66 -8.75 -16.66
CA LYS A 249 21.38 -7.77 -15.84
C LYS A 249 21.61 -8.31 -14.43
N ILE A 250 22.88 -8.53 -14.06
CA ILE A 250 23.26 -8.98 -12.71
C ILE A 250 22.76 -8.00 -11.62
N LEU A 251 22.86 -6.68 -11.88
CA LEU A 251 22.41 -5.65 -10.95
C LEU A 251 20.92 -5.78 -10.60
N TYR A 252 20.09 -6.25 -11.54
CA TYR A 252 18.66 -6.47 -11.30
C TYR A 252 18.44 -7.49 -10.18
N TYR A 253 19.16 -8.63 -10.23
CA TYR A 253 19.08 -9.66 -9.20
C TYR A 253 19.66 -9.21 -7.86
N GLN A 254 20.74 -8.41 -7.87
CA GLN A 254 21.32 -7.87 -6.63
C GLN A 254 20.34 -6.96 -5.90
N VAL A 255 19.71 -6.00 -6.60
CA VAL A 255 18.73 -5.09 -6.01
C VAL A 255 17.47 -5.85 -5.58
N ALA A 256 16.99 -6.79 -6.40
CA ALA A 256 15.84 -7.61 -6.06
C ALA A 256 16.06 -8.45 -4.80
N LEU A 257 17.24 -9.07 -4.65
CA LEU A 257 17.58 -9.88 -3.48
C LEU A 257 17.63 -9.03 -2.21
N VAL A 258 18.33 -7.89 -2.25
CA VAL A 258 18.40 -6.97 -1.11
C VAL A 258 17.00 -6.51 -0.72
N TYR A 259 16.20 -6.05 -1.69
CA TYR A 259 14.84 -5.61 -1.45
C TYR A 259 13.96 -6.69 -0.85
N MET A 260 14.02 -7.92 -1.39
CA MET A 260 13.25 -9.07 -0.89
C MET A 260 13.61 -9.42 0.55
N LEU A 261 14.91 -9.48 0.87
CA LEU A 261 15.37 -9.78 2.23
C LEU A 261 14.96 -8.68 3.21
N THR A 262 15.11 -7.40 2.83
CA THR A 262 14.67 -6.28 3.66
C THR A 262 13.16 -6.34 3.91
N ARG A 263 12.35 -6.56 2.87
CA ARG A 263 10.90 -6.70 2.99
C ARG A 263 10.50 -7.88 3.87
N LEU A 264 11.19 -9.02 3.71
CA LEU A 264 10.92 -10.21 4.52
C LEU A 264 11.15 -9.93 6.01
N VAL A 265 12.28 -9.32 6.38
CA VAL A 265 12.60 -8.99 7.77
C VAL A 265 11.56 -8.04 8.37
N VAL A 266 11.19 -6.98 7.64
CA VAL A 266 10.19 -6.00 8.11
C VAL A 266 8.82 -6.67 8.28
N ASN A 267 8.35 -7.42 7.28
CA ASN A 267 7.03 -8.03 7.30
C ASN A 267 6.91 -9.11 8.40
N VAL A 268 7.95 -9.94 8.57
CA VAL A 268 7.98 -10.95 9.65
C VAL A 268 7.98 -10.27 11.01
N SER A 269 8.82 -9.25 11.20
CA SER A 269 8.89 -8.51 12.46
C SER A 269 7.53 -7.89 12.80
N GLN A 270 6.89 -7.23 11.83
CA GLN A 270 5.59 -6.59 12.00
C GLN A 270 4.48 -7.61 12.29
N ALA A 271 4.48 -8.76 11.62
CA ALA A 271 3.45 -9.80 11.77
C ALA A 271 3.51 -10.54 13.11
N TYR A 272 4.70 -10.74 13.67
CA TYR A 272 4.86 -11.43 14.94
C TYR A 272 4.93 -10.49 16.15
N LEU A 273 5.07 -9.19 15.95
CA LEU A 273 5.19 -8.21 17.03
C LEU A 273 4.01 -8.28 18.02
N ALA A 274 2.78 -8.35 17.51
CA ALA A 274 1.59 -8.41 18.36
C ALA A 274 1.52 -9.72 19.16
N PHE A 275 1.92 -10.84 18.57
CA PHE A 275 2.01 -12.13 19.26
C PHE A 275 3.05 -12.11 20.38
N TYR A 276 4.24 -11.57 20.11
CA TYR A 276 5.31 -11.47 21.09
C TYR A 276 4.91 -10.64 22.32
N VAL A 277 4.28 -9.49 22.08
CA VAL A 277 3.83 -8.58 23.14
C VAL A 277 2.76 -9.20 24.04
N ILE A 278 1.84 -9.99 23.46
CA ILE A 278 0.71 -10.55 24.20
C ILE A 278 1.01 -11.92 24.80
N ASN A 279 1.60 -12.84 24.03
CA ASN A 279 1.78 -14.21 24.47
C ASN A 279 3.03 -14.38 25.33
N ASP A 280 4.14 -13.75 24.93
CA ASP A 280 5.43 -13.93 25.61
C ASP A 280 5.62 -12.91 26.74
N LEU A 281 5.37 -11.64 26.47
CA LEU A 281 5.51 -10.56 27.46
C LEU A 281 4.30 -10.39 28.38
N ARG A 282 3.16 -11.03 28.05
CA ARG A 282 1.91 -10.99 28.84
C ARG A 282 1.43 -9.56 29.15
N MET A 283 1.64 -8.64 28.21
CA MET A 283 1.21 -7.24 28.36
C MET A 283 -0.30 -7.10 28.19
N GLY A 284 -0.85 -5.98 28.67
CA GLY A 284 -2.27 -5.65 28.47
C GLY A 284 -2.64 -5.51 26.99
N GLN A 285 -3.93 -5.69 26.66
CA GLN A 285 -4.42 -5.67 25.27
C GLN A 285 -4.15 -4.36 24.52
N SER A 286 -4.03 -3.22 25.23
CA SER A 286 -3.65 -1.93 24.65
C SER A 286 -2.24 -1.91 24.08
N ALA A 287 -1.36 -2.81 24.53
CA ALA A 287 0.02 -2.94 24.04
C ALA A 287 0.07 -3.38 22.56
N LYS A 288 -0.98 -4.05 22.06
CA LYS A 288 -1.13 -4.42 20.64
C LYS A 288 -1.10 -3.21 19.69
N ALA A 289 -1.46 -2.04 20.18
CA ALA A 289 -1.42 -0.79 19.41
C ALA A 289 -0.26 0.10 19.82
N LEU A 290 0.02 0.19 21.12
CA LEU A 290 1.01 1.12 21.67
C LEU A 290 2.46 0.75 21.30
N VAL A 291 2.81 -0.54 21.35
CA VAL A 291 4.19 -0.98 21.05
C VAL A 291 4.54 -0.76 19.57
N PRO A 292 3.73 -1.19 18.59
CA PRO A 292 3.98 -0.85 17.19
C PRO A 292 4.04 0.66 16.94
N ALA A 293 3.17 1.46 17.57
CA ALA A 293 3.19 2.91 17.43
C ALA A 293 4.52 3.52 17.92
N ILE A 294 5.02 3.11 19.09
CA ILE A 294 6.30 3.58 19.61
C ILE A 294 7.45 3.21 18.67
N ILE A 295 7.49 1.96 18.17
CA ILE A 295 8.51 1.52 17.22
C ILE A 295 8.48 2.41 15.97
N TYR A 296 7.30 2.66 15.39
CA TYR A 296 7.17 3.52 14.22
C TYR A 296 7.59 4.97 14.48
N ILE A 297 7.23 5.56 15.63
CA ILE A 297 7.66 6.92 16.01
C ILE A 297 9.18 6.98 16.15
N CYS A 298 9.79 6.01 16.84
CA CYS A 298 11.24 5.93 17.00
C CYS A 298 11.94 5.78 15.64
N SER A 299 11.48 4.86 14.79
CA SER A 299 12.02 4.68 13.43
C SER A 299 11.92 5.95 12.59
N PHE A 300 10.83 6.72 12.73
CA PHE A 300 10.66 7.97 12.03
C PHE A 300 11.63 9.06 12.51
N ILE A 301 11.78 9.21 13.82
CA ILE A 301 12.74 10.16 14.41
C ILE A 301 14.16 9.81 13.94
N VAL A 302 14.55 8.53 14.01
CA VAL A 302 15.85 8.07 13.50
C VAL A 302 16.01 8.36 12.02
N SER A 303 14.97 8.15 11.20
CA SER A 303 15.02 8.46 9.77
C SER A 303 15.27 9.95 9.49
N ILE A 304 14.64 10.85 10.25
CA ILE A 304 14.89 12.30 10.14
C ILE A 304 16.33 12.63 10.53
N LEU A 305 16.82 12.06 11.63
CA LEU A 305 18.18 12.29 12.11
C LEU A 305 19.22 11.82 11.08
N LEU A 306 19.04 10.62 10.49
CA LEU A 306 19.90 10.10 9.43
C LEU A 306 19.88 11.01 8.21
N GLN A 307 18.71 11.54 7.83
CA GLN A 307 18.61 12.47 6.71
C GLN A 307 19.39 13.77 6.98
N VAL A 308 19.27 14.34 8.18
CA VAL A 308 20.04 15.53 8.60
C VAL A 308 21.54 15.26 8.59
N ILE A 309 21.96 14.09 9.08
CA ILE A 309 23.38 13.67 9.07
C ILE A 309 23.88 13.54 7.62
N SER A 310 23.10 12.91 6.75
CA SER A 310 23.48 12.74 5.34
C SER A 310 23.66 14.08 4.61
N LEU A 311 22.79 15.07 4.89
CA LEU A 311 22.90 16.43 4.36
C LEU A 311 24.15 17.15 4.87
N LYS A 312 24.45 17.02 6.18
CA LYS A 312 25.67 17.60 6.76
C LYS A 312 26.94 16.99 6.16
N LEU A 313 26.98 15.67 5.99
CA LEU A 313 28.11 14.98 5.36
C LEU A 313 28.32 15.44 3.92
N TYR A 314 27.25 15.59 3.15
CA TYR A 314 27.33 16.09 1.77
C TYR A 314 27.86 17.53 1.72
N SER A 315 27.37 18.41 2.61
CA SER A 315 27.83 19.79 2.72
C SER A 315 29.28 19.95 3.19
N MET A 316 29.87 18.93 3.84
CA MET A 316 31.29 18.95 4.25
C MET A 316 32.23 18.51 3.12
N HIS A 317 31.72 17.86 2.07
CA HIS A 317 32.49 17.37 0.93
C HIS A 317 32.40 18.28 -0.31
N THR A 318 31.56 19.32 -0.27
CA THR A 318 31.42 20.38 -1.29
C THR A 318 32.00 21.69 -0.78
#